data_AF-A0A9J6D9U3-F1
#
_entry.id   AF-A0A9J6D9U3-F1
#
_cell.length_a   1.000
_cell.length_b   1.000
_cell.length_c   1.000
_cell.angle_alpha   90.00
_cell.angle_beta   90.00
_cell.angle_gamma   90.00
#
_symmetry.space_group_name_H-M   'P 1'
#
loop_
_entity.id
_entity.type
_entity.pdbx_description
1 polymer ?
#
loop_
_entity_poly.entity_id
_entity_poly.type
_entity_poly.pdbx_seq_one_letter_code
_entity_poly.pdbx_strand_id
1 'polypeptide(L)'
;MLLKLPCRKTLSNYLGTTSGETGFSKLAEAHLRVEAESLTVPQSRVCSLIVDEMKIREKLQYNKQQDCFVGHADVSLEQHGGDLTLANSLLCFLITGFSTSYSIPVAYYFTKGLTGPQIHKLLIFLLEKVEACGFRVVRLVSDNHRVNVNAMTLLGDGLLTYRIEHPCDRDRLLFLSFDACHVLKNVRSQFLAHDIGPKGEVLSCYIKKLYDLHKDLVVKPVRYLR
;
A
#
# COMPACT_ATOMS: atom_id res chain seq x y z
N MET A 1 3.84 -1.65 -43.26
CA MET A 1 5.08 -1.77 -42.45
C MET A 1 4.88 -2.93 -41.48
N LEU A 2 5.61 -4.04 -41.63
CA LEU A 2 5.44 -5.23 -40.78
C LEU A 2 6.47 -5.17 -39.64
N LEU A 3 6.01 -5.07 -38.39
CA LEU A 3 6.87 -5.06 -37.20
C LEU A 3 7.51 -6.45 -37.01
N LYS A 4 8.85 -6.52 -37.00
CA LYS A 4 9.60 -7.74 -36.68
C LYS A 4 9.77 -7.85 -35.16
N LEU A 5 8.85 -8.54 -34.50
CA LEU A 5 8.88 -8.77 -33.07
C LEU A 5 9.22 -10.24 -32.75
N PRO A 6 9.92 -10.52 -31.64
CA PRO A 6 10.19 -11.88 -31.19
C PRO A 6 8.89 -12.63 -30.88
N CYS A 7 8.92 -13.95 -31.04
CA CYS A 7 7.76 -14.78 -30.72
C CYS A 7 7.55 -14.90 -29.20
N ARG A 8 6.35 -15.28 -28.77
CA ARG A 8 5.99 -15.45 -27.35
C ARG A 8 6.98 -16.34 -26.59
N LYS A 9 7.47 -17.40 -27.22
CA LYS A 9 8.41 -18.34 -26.59
C LYS A 9 9.77 -17.69 -26.36
N THR A 10 10.27 -16.95 -27.34
CA THR A 10 11.49 -16.15 -27.21
C THR A 10 11.35 -15.14 -26.07
N LEU A 11 10.25 -14.38 -26.00
CA LEU A 11 9.99 -13.43 -24.92
C LEU A 11 9.95 -14.11 -23.53
N SER A 12 9.27 -15.25 -23.42
CA SER A 12 9.21 -16.00 -22.16
C SER A 12 10.59 -16.49 -21.70
N ASN A 13 11.47 -16.85 -22.65
CA ASN A 13 12.83 -17.25 -22.33
C ASN A 13 13.69 -16.05 -21.91
N TYR A 14 13.49 -14.88 -22.53
CA TYR A 14 14.18 -13.63 -22.15
C TYR A 14 13.79 -13.13 -20.76
N LEU A 15 12.50 -13.20 -20.41
CA LEU A 15 12.02 -12.85 -19.07
C LEU A 15 12.56 -13.80 -18.00
N GLY A 16 12.96 -15.01 -18.39
CA GLY A 16 13.56 -16.00 -17.52
C GLY A 16 12.62 -16.49 -16.42
N THR A 17 13.22 -17.01 -15.36
CA THR A 17 12.53 -17.47 -14.15
C THR A 17 12.49 -16.33 -13.13
N THR A 18 11.30 -15.79 -12.85
CA THR A 18 11.10 -14.85 -11.74
C THR A 18 11.01 -15.64 -10.43
N SER A 19 11.87 -15.33 -9.44
CA SER A 19 11.86 -16.09 -8.18
C SER A 19 10.62 -15.83 -7.33
N GLY A 20 9.87 -14.74 -7.58
CA GLY A 20 8.61 -14.47 -6.88
C GLY A 20 8.75 -14.43 -5.35
N GLU A 21 9.96 -14.19 -4.84
CA GLU A 21 10.26 -14.12 -3.41
C GLU A 21 9.41 -13.07 -2.74
N THR A 22 8.76 -13.46 -1.64
CA THR A 22 7.98 -12.57 -0.80
C THR A 22 8.89 -11.78 0.14
N GLY A 23 8.36 -10.66 0.62
CA GLY A 23 9.05 -9.72 1.47
C GLY A 23 10.07 -8.85 0.74
N PHE A 24 11.07 -8.38 1.50
CA PHE A 24 12.16 -7.57 0.98
C PHE A 24 13.22 -8.48 0.34
N SER A 25 13.05 -8.78 -0.95
CA SER A 25 13.93 -9.70 -1.70
C SER A 25 15.26 -9.05 -2.09
N LYS A 26 16.26 -9.89 -2.41
CA LYS A 26 17.57 -9.41 -2.91
C LYS A 26 17.43 -8.65 -4.24
N LEU A 27 16.46 -9.05 -5.07
CA LEU A 27 16.16 -8.37 -6.31
C LEU A 27 15.60 -6.97 -6.05
N ALA A 28 14.67 -6.83 -5.10
CA ALA A 28 14.14 -5.54 -4.70
C ALA A 28 15.23 -4.63 -4.12
N GLU A 29 16.11 -5.17 -3.27
CA GLU A 29 17.25 -4.44 -2.72
C GLU A 29 18.20 -3.93 -3.81
N ALA A 30 18.59 -4.81 -4.76
CA ALA A 30 19.47 -4.42 -5.87
C ALA A 30 18.83 -3.35 -6.76
N HIS A 31 17.53 -3.50 -7.06
CA HIS A 31 16.79 -2.52 -7.84
C HIS A 31 16.73 -1.15 -7.14
N LEU A 32 16.41 -1.13 -5.84
CA LEU A 32 16.39 0.11 -5.06
C LEU A 32 17.75 0.80 -5.05
N ARG A 33 18.85 0.06 -4.92
CA ARG A 33 20.21 0.66 -4.96
C ARG A 33 20.52 1.28 -6.31
N VAL A 34 20.24 0.58 -7.41
CA VAL A 34 20.44 1.11 -8.77
C VAL A 34 19.62 2.38 -8.98
N GLU A 35 18.36 2.39 -8.52
CA GLU A 35 17.50 3.57 -8.61
C GLU A 35 18.07 4.73 -7.77
N ALA A 36 18.50 4.47 -6.53
CA ALA A 36 19.11 5.49 -5.67
C ALA A 36 20.40 6.07 -6.27
N GLU A 37 21.23 5.24 -6.90
CA GLU A 37 22.45 5.67 -7.61
C GLU A 37 22.15 6.55 -8.82
N SER A 38 21.09 6.23 -9.57
CA SER A 38 20.65 7.03 -10.72
C SER A 38 20.14 8.42 -10.31
N LEU A 39 19.58 8.53 -9.11
CA LEU A 39 19.12 9.76 -8.50
C LEU A 39 20.29 10.55 -7.90
N THR A 40 20.98 11.34 -8.73
CA THR A 40 22.20 12.09 -8.32
C THR A 40 21.92 13.23 -7.34
N VAL A 41 20.74 13.83 -7.38
CA VAL A 41 20.35 14.95 -6.51
C VAL A 41 19.85 14.41 -5.16
N PRO A 42 20.37 14.84 -4.00
CA PRO A 42 19.92 14.32 -2.71
C PRO A 42 18.40 14.46 -2.48
N GLN A 43 17.80 15.57 -2.93
CA GLN A 43 16.37 15.82 -2.81
C GLN A 43 15.51 14.87 -3.64
N SER A 44 16.05 14.26 -4.71
CA SER A 44 15.29 13.29 -5.51
C SER A 44 15.18 11.94 -4.84
N ARG A 45 15.98 11.65 -3.81
CA ARG A 45 15.90 10.42 -3.00
C ARG A 45 14.93 10.52 -1.83
N VAL A 46 14.34 11.70 -1.61
CA VAL A 46 13.36 11.93 -0.56
C VAL A 46 12.02 11.34 -0.99
N CYS A 47 11.49 10.41 -0.19
CA CYS A 47 10.34 9.60 -0.57
C CYS A 47 9.33 9.38 0.58
N SER A 48 8.13 8.95 0.20
CA SER A 48 7.13 8.39 1.11
C SER A 48 7.14 6.87 1.00
N LEU A 49 7.06 6.17 2.12
CA LEU A 49 6.67 4.77 2.15
C LEU A 49 5.13 4.69 2.19
N ILE A 50 4.55 3.88 1.33
CA ILE A 50 3.11 3.65 1.24
C ILE A 50 2.84 2.16 1.45
N VAL A 51 1.87 1.85 2.29
CA VAL A 51 1.39 0.49 2.54
C VAL A 51 -0.08 0.38 2.16
N ASP A 52 -0.44 -0.66 1.43
CA ASP A 52 -1.82 -0.97 1.07
C ASP A 52 -2.04 -2.49 0.99
N GLU A 53 -3.28 -2.93 1.23
CA GLU A 53 -3.66 -4.34 1.25
C GLU A 53 -4.65 -4.63 0.11
N MET A 54 -4.31 -5.61 -0.74
CA MET A 54 -5.17 -6.06 -1.81
C MET A 54 -5.76 -7.43 -1.49
N LYS A 55 -7.09 -7.59 -1.59
CA LYS A 55 -7.73 -8.91 -1.46
C LYS A 55 -7.39 -9.80 -2.64
N ILE A 56 -7.02 -11.04 -2.34
CA ILE A 56 -6.74 -12.09 -3.33
C ILE A 56 -7.61 -13.31 -3.06
N ARG A 57 -7.80 -14.14 -4.09
CA ARG A 57 -8.53 -15.40 -3.93
C ARG A 57 -7.65 -16.42 -3.20
N GLU A 58 -8.18 -16.99 -2.13
CA GLU A 58 -7.55 -18.12 -1.44
C GLU A 58 -7.43 -19.30 -2.40
N LYS A 59 -6.20 -19.59 -2.82
CA LYS A 59 -5.90 -20.66 -3.76
C LYS A 59 -4.45 -21.09 -3.62
N LEU A 60 -4.23 -22.41 -3.61
CA LEU A 60 -2.90 -22.99 -3.75
C LEU A 60 -2.58 -23.22 -5.24
N GLN A 61 -1.42 -22.75 -5.68
CA GLN A 61 -0.96 -22.90 -7.05
C GLN A 61 0.44 -23.49 -7.09
N TYR A 62 0.62 -24.56 -7.86
CA TYR A 62 1.94 -25.16 -8.08
C TYR A 62 2.71 -24.37 -9.14
N ASN A 63 3.86 -23.82 -8.74
CA ASN A 63 4.81 -23.17 -9.62
C ASN A 63 5.82 -24.20 -10.14
N LYS A 64 5.60 -24.66 -11.38
CA LYS A 64 6.47 -25.65 -12.05
C LYS A 64 7.93 -25.21 -12.18
N GLN A 65 8.19 -23.91 -12.28
CA GLN A 65 9.54 -23.41 -12.50
C GLN A 65 10.40 -23.47 -11.24
N GLN A 66 9.77 -23.33 -10.08
CA GLN A 66 10.43 -23.36 -8.77
C GLN A 66 10.21 -24.67 -8.02
N ASP A 67 9.42 -25.56 -8.60
CA ASP A 67 8.98 -26.82 -7.98
C ASP A 67 8.41 -26.61 -6.57
N CYS A 68 7.52 -25.62 -6.42
CA CYS A 68 6.96 -25.24 -5.12
C CYS A 68 5.46 -24.89 -5.21
N PHE A 69 4.78 -24.92 -4.07
CA PHE A 69 3.41 -24.43 -3.95
C PHE A 69 3.40 -22.99 -3.43
N VAL A 70 2.64 -22.12 -4.10
CA VAL A 70 2.46 -20.70 -3.78
C VAL A 70 1.00 -20.46 -3.40
N GLY A 71 0.75 -19.61 -2.41
CA GLY A 71 -0.59 -19.23 -1.97
C GLY A 71 -0.84 -19.36 -0.47
N HIS A 72 0.14 -19.86 0.28
CA HIS A 72 0.13 -19.80 1.74
C HIS A 72 0.47 -18.39 2.24
N ALA A 73 -0.04 -18.03 3.41
CA ALA A 73 0.41 -16.85 4.12
C ALA A 73 1.89 -16.98 4.49
N ASP A 74 2.61 -15.87 4.48
CA ASP A 74 4.04 -15.85 4.78
C ASP A 74 4.28 -16.22 6.25
N VAL A 75 4.88 -17.40 6.46
CA VAL A 75 5.12 -18.02 7.78
C VAL A 75 5.93 -17.10 8.71
N SER A 76 6.82 -16.28 8.16
CA SER A 76 7.61 -15.31 8.94
C SER A 76 6.78 -14.25 9.66
N LEU A 77 5.50 -14.10 9.30
CA LEU A 77 4.57 -13.17 9.92
C LEU A 77 3.74 -13.82 11.04
N GLU A 78 3.61 -15.15 11.07
CA GLU A 78 2.80 -15.85 12.06
C GLU A 78 3.61 -16.13 13.35
N GLN A 79 3.06 -15.76 14.51
CA GLN A 79 3.73 -15.95 15.80
C GLN A 79 3.47 -17.33 16.42
N HIS A 80 2.65 -18.17 15.80
CA HIS A 80 2.25 -19.47 16.34
C HIS A 80 2.48 -20.54 15.29
N GLY A 81 3.36 -21.51 15.60
CA GLY A 81 3.54 -22.69 14.77
C GLY A 81 2.24 -23.49 14.70
N GLY A 82 1.79 -23.79 13.49
CA GLY A 82 0.78 -24.82 13.23
C GLY A 82 -0.47 -24.33 12.50
N ASP A 83 -0.33 -23.92 11.24
CA ASP A 83 -1.04 -24.49 10.08
C ASP A 83 -0.72 -23.66 8.84
N LEU A 84 -0.49 -24.32 7.69
CA LEU A 84 -0.25 -23.65 6.41
C LEU A 84 -1.56 -23.03 5.89
N THR A 85 -1.93 -21.86 6.41
CA THR A 85 -3.18 -21.19 6.00
C THR A 85 -3.05 -20.56 4.62
N LEU A 86 -4.11 -20.63 3.82
CA LEU A 86 -4.16 -19.93 2.53
C LEU A 86 -4.33 -18.43 2.74
N ALA A 87 -3.50 -17.65 2.04
CA ALA A 87 -3.56 -16.21 2.05
C ALA A 87 -4.84 -15.70 1.36
N ASN A 88 -5.48 -14.71 1.96
CA ASN A 88 -6.65 -14.01 1.41
C ASN A 88 -6.34 -12.57 1.02
N SER A 89 -5.12 -12.12 1.28
CA SER A 89 -4.65 -10.78 1.01
C SER A 89 -3.19 -10.78 0.56
N LEU A 90 -2.82 -9.70 -0.12
CA LEU A 90 -1.46 -9.31 -0.45
C LEU A 90 -1.20 -7.93 0.15
N LEU A 91 -0.31 -7.86 1.14
CA LEU A 91 0.14 -6.59 1.71
C LEU A 91 1.32 -6.07 0.89
N CYS A 92 1.18 -4.89 0.31
CA CYS A 92 2.18 -4.30 -0.59
C CYS A 92 2.79 -3.04 0.03
N PHE A 93 4.09 -2.89 -0.15
CA PHE A 93 4.84 -1.71 0.25
C PHE A 93 5.52 -1.11 -0.97
N LEU A 94 5.38 0.20 -1.14
CA LEU A 94 5.97 0.94 -2.25
C LEU A 94 6.54 2.27 -1.76
N ILE A 95 7.59 2.76 -2.40
CA ILE A 95 8.09 4.12 -2.19
C ILE A 95 7.67 5.03 -3.33
N THR A 96 7.35 6.27 -2.99
CA THR A 96 7.04 7.33 -3.97
C THR A 96 7.92 8.55 -3.73
N GLY A 97 8.52 9.09 -4.79
CA GLY A 97 9.36 10.28 -4.68
C GLY A 97 8.56 11.56 -4.47
N PHE A 98 9.13 12.52 -3.75
CA PHE A 98 8.54 13.85 -3.56
C PHE A 98 8.97 14.83 -4.65
N SER A 99 10.28 14.98 -4.84
CA SER A 99 10.84 15.94 -5.81
C SER A 99 10.86 15.39 -7.23
N THR A 100 10.88 14.07 -7.36
CA THR A 100 10.94 13.35 -8.63
C THR A 100 9.85 12.30 -8.64
N SER A 101 9.09 12.23 -9.72
CA SER A 101 7.99 11.27 -9.84
C SER A 101 8.52 9.87 -10.13
N TYR A 102 8.43 8.99 -9.14
CA TYR A 102 8.62 7.56 -9.29
C TYR A 102 7.76 6.82 -8.28
N SER A 103 7.45 5.56 -8.58
CA SER A 103 6.78 4.62 -7.69
C SER A 103 7.48 3.28 -7.81
N ILE A 104 8.16 2.84 -6.75
CA ILE A 104 8.97 1.61 -6.77
C ILE A 104 8.41 0.64 -5.72
N PRO A 105 7.97 -0.57 -6.13
CA PRO A 105 7.62 -1.63 -5.18
C PRO A 105 8.84 -2.03 -4.34
N VAL A 106 8.66 -2.10 -3.03
CA VAL A 106 9.73 -2.44 -2.07
C VAL A 106 9.61 -3.88 -1.61
N ALA A 107 8.41 -4.29 -1.22
CA ALA A 107 8.14 -5.62 -0.68
C ALA A 107 6.65 -5.94 -0.82
N TYR A 108 6.33 -7.22 -0.86
CA TYR A 108 4.96 -7.68 -0.72
C TYR A 108 4.90 -8.95 0.13
N TYR A 109 3.81 -9.16 0.83
CA TYR A 109 3.61 -10.33 1.67
C TYR A 109 2.23 -10.94 1.43
N PHE A 110 2.16 -12.26 1.31
CA PHE A 110 0.92 -13.01 1.35
C PHE A 110 0.45 -13.10 2.79
N THR A 111 -0.78 -12.68 3.05
CA THR A 111 -1.26 -12.51 4.42
C THR A 111 -2.66 -13.07 4.60
N LYS A 112 -2.96 -13.43 5.85
CA LYS A 112 -4.31 -13.81 6.29
C LYS A 112 -4.59 -13.16 7.63
N GLY A 113 -5.23 -11.99 7.59
CA GLY A 113 -5.67 -11.29 8.81
C GLY A 113 -4.53 -10.83 9.71
N LEU A 114 -3.71 -9.88 9.25
CA LEU A 114 -2.65 -9.31 10.07
C LEU A 114 -3.17 -8.47 11.23
N THR A 115 -2.38 -8.44 12.30
CA THR A 115 -2.57 -7.62 13.49
C THR A 115 -1.75 -6.33 13.40
N GLY A 116 -2.18 -5.28 14.12
CA GLY A 116 -1.46 -4.00 14.19
C GLY A 116 0.02 -4.16 14.58
N PRO A 117 0.37 -4.96 15.61
CA PRO A 117 1.76 -5.23 15.97
C PRO A 117 2.59 -5.92 14.87
N GLN A 118 2.00 -6.80 14.06
CA GLN A 118 2.71 -7.42 12.94
C GLN A 118 3.03 -6.39 11.85
N ILE A 119 2.05 -5.54 11.49
CA ILE A 119 2.26 -4.46 10.52
C ILE A 119 3.28 -3.46 11.04
N HIS A 120 3.22 -3.09 12.31
CA HIS A 120 4.20 -2.22 12.97
C HIS A 120 5.64 -2.76 12.81
N LYS A 121 5.86 -4.05 13.09
CA LYS A 121 7.19 -4.67 12.92
C LYS A 121 7.66 -4.62 11.47
N LEU A 122 6.77 -4.89 10.51
CA LEU A 122 7.08 -4.78 9.08
C LEU A 122 7.44 -3.36 8.66
N LEU A 123 6.72 -2.36 9.17
CA LEU A 123 6.97 -0.96 8.87
C LEU A 123 8.36 -0.53 9.32
N ILE A 124 8.76 -0.85 10.56
CA ILE A 124 10.11 -0.55 11.06
C ILE A 124 11.18 -1.25 10.20
N PHE A 125 11.00 -2.56 9.97
CA PHE A 125 11.94 -3.35 9.16
C PHE A 125 12.14 -2.76 7.76
N LEU A 126 11.04 -2.39 7.08
CA LEU A 126 11.13 -1.85 5.73
C LEU A 126 11.66 -0.42 5.68
N LEU A 127 11.35 0.43 6.69
CA LEU A 127 11.96 1.74 6.82
C LEU A 127 13.48 1.64 6.88
N GLU A 128 14.01 0.76 7.73
CA GLU A 128 15.45 0.51 7.86
C GLU A 128 16.06 0.01 6.56
N LYS A 129 15.41 -0.95 5.88
CA LYS A 129 15.91 -1.50 4.62
C LYS A 129 15.93 -0.49 3.48
N VAL A 130 14.90 0.34 3.38
CA VAL A 130 14.81 1.39 2.35
C VAL A 130 15.86 2.49 2.59
N GLU A 131 16.02 2.95 3.83
CA GLU A 131 17.05 3.93 4.19
C GLU A 131 18.47 3.38 3.95
N ALA A 132 18.71 2.10 4.25
CA ALA A 132 19.98 1.43 3.96
C ALA A 132 20.28 1.31 2.45
N CYS A 133 19.28 1.43 1.58
CA CYS A 133 19.46 1.48 0.13
C CYS A 133 19.81 2.89 -0.40
N GLY A 134 19.86 3.91 0.47
CA GLY A 134 20.22 5.28 0.10
C GLY A 134 19.03 6.22 -0.14
N PHE A 135 17.80 5.79 0.15
CA PHE A 135 16.62 6.65 0.15
C PHE A 135 16.44 7.37 1.48
N ARG A 136 15.71 8.48 1.47
CA ARG A 136 15.34 9.22 2.67
C ARG A 136 13.83 9.23 2.84
N VAL A 137 13.31 8.41 3.74
CA VAL A 137 11.88 8.31 3.99
C VAL A 137 11.46 9.43 4.94
N VAL A 138 10.51 10.26 4.53
CA VAL A 138 10.00 11.38 5.37
C VAL A 138 8.53 11.23 5.72
N ARG A 139 7.80 10.39 5.00
CA ARG A 139 6.36 10.18 5.21
C ARG A 139 6.03 8.70 5.12
N LEU A 140 5.16 8.25 6.01
CA LEU A 140 4.48 6.96 5.93
C LEU A 140 2.99 7.19 5.64
N VAL A 141 2.44 6.42 4.70
CA VAL A 141 1.03 6.49 4.30
C VAL A 141 0.39 5.10 4.36
N SER A 142 -0.78 4.99 4.97
CA SER A 142 -1.64 3.79 4.89
C SER A 142 -3.10 4.18 4.64
N ASP A 143 -3.98 3.21 4.43
CA ASP A 143 -5.41 3.45 4.64
C ASP A 143 -5.73 3.68 6.13
N ASN A 144 -6.96 4.12 6.43
CA ASN A 144 -7.43 4.33 7.80
C ASN A 144 -8.16 3.10 8.38
N HIS A 145 -7.84 1.89 7.92
CA HIS A 145 -8.40 0.67 8.49
C HIS A 145 -7.93 0.47 9.93
N ARG A 146 -8.78 -0.10 10.80
CA ARG A 146 -8.53 -0.24 12.25
C ARG A 146 -7.18 -0.85 12.59
N VAL A 147 -6.74 -1.85 11.81
CA VAL A 147 -5.46 -2.54 12.02
C VAL A 147 -4.27 -1.61 11.70
N ASN A 148 -4.36 -0.84 10.62
CA ASN A 148 -3.34 0.13 10.22
C ASN A 148 -3.29 1.30 11.19
N VAL A 149 -4.45 1.79 11.66
CA VAL A 149 -4.51 2.80 12.74
C VAL A 149 -3.79 2.30 13.98
N ASN A 150 -4.02 1.05 14.40
CA ASN A 150 -3.31 0.45 15.53
C ASN A 150 -1.78 0.41 15.28
N ALA A 151 -1.35 -0.02 14.09
CA ALA A 151 0.08 -0.03 13.73
C ALA A 151 0.71 1.38 13.78
N MET A 152 0.01 2.41 13.29
CA MET A 152 0.46 3.81 13.37
C MET A 152 0.51 4.33 14.81
N THR A 153 -0.46 3.95 15.65
CA THR A 153 -0.46 4.27 17.09
C THR A 153 0.72 3.63 17.80
N LEU A 154 1.08 2.39 17.45
CA LEU A 154 2.26 1.71 18.00
C LEU A 154 3.57 2.40 17.59
N LEU A 155 3.65 2.94 16.37
CA LEU A 155 4.80 3.74 15.93
C LEU A 155 4.96 5.05 16.75
N GLY A 156 3.86 5.58 17.29
CA GLY A 156 3.84 6.76 18.16
C GLY A 156 3.82 6.42 19.65
N ASP A 157 4.41 5.29 20.06
CA ASP A 157 4.50 4.84 21.45
C ASP A 157 3.14 4.75 22.17
N GLY A 158 2.10 4.34 21.45
CA GLY A 158 0.74 4.21 21.97
C GLY A 158 -0.14 5.43 21.76
N LEU A 159 0.37 6.51 21.17
CA LEU A 159 -0.39 7.69 20.79
C LEU A 159 -0.49 7.82 19.27
N LEU A 160 -1.72 7.94 18.75
CA LEU A 160 -1.93 8.27 17.35
C LEU A 160 -1.57 9.75 17.12
N THR A 161 -0.43 9.98 16.50
CA THR A 161 0.10 11.30 16.17
C THR A 161 0.39 11.41 14.66
N TYR A 162 0.51 12.64 14.15
CA TYR A 162 0.85 12.91 12.75
C TYR A 162 2.36 12.97 12.51
N ARG A 163 3.17 12.98 13.57
CA ARG A 163 4.64 13.03 13.51
C ARG A 163 5.26 12.26 14.67
N ILE A 164 6.37 11.58 14.38
CA ILE A 164 7.21 10.86 15.35
C ILE A 164 8.69 11.13 15.05
N GLU A 165 9.58 10.81 16.00
CA GLU A 165 11.01 10.71 15.71
C GLU A 165 11.25 9.57 14.71
N HIS A 166 12.11 9.80 13.72
CA HIS A 166 12.33 8.81 12.69
C HIS A 166 13.11 7.61 13.27
N PRO A 167 12.62 6.35 13.12
CA PRO A 167 13.24 5.17 13.75
C PRO A 167 14.72 4.97 13.39
N CYS A 168 15.11 5.35 12.17
CA CYS A 168 16.50 5.24 11.71
C CYS A 168 17.39 6.44 12.06
N ASP A 169 16.81 7.57 12.49
CA ASP A 169 17.53 8.83 12.72
C ASP A 169 16.71 9.78 13.61
N ARG A 170 17.08 9.88 14.89
CA ARG A 170 16.32 10.66 15.89
C ARG A 170 16.31 12.16 15.63
N ASP A 171 17.24 12.68 14.84
CA ASP A 171 17.28 14.11 14.48
C ASP A 171 16.26 14.48 13.39
N ARG A 172 15.59 13.47 12.81
CA ARG A 172 14.57 13.64 11.77
C ARG A 172 13.18 13.28 12.27
N LEU A 173 12.18 13.92 11.67
CA LEU A 173 10.79 13.56 11.85
C LEU A 173 10.32 12.62 10.73
N LEU A 174 9.53 11.62 11.11
CA LEU A 174 8.70 10.83 10.19
C LEU A 174 7.25 11.29 10.33
N PHE A 175 6.64 11.71 9.22
CA PHE A 175 5.24 12.12 9.20
C PHE A 175 4.33 10.93 8.93
N LEU A 176 3.34 10.71 9.79
CA LEU A 176 2.34 9.67 9.65
C LEU A 176 1.08 10.25 9.04
N SER A 177 0.53 9.59 8.02
CA SER A 177 -0.67 10.07 7.34
C SER A 177 -1.52 8.92 6.83
N PHE A 178 -2.82 9.20 6.66
CA PHE A 178 -3.74 8.29 5.99
C PHE A 178 -4.01 8.79 4.57
N ASP A 179 -4.32 7.88 3.66
CA ASP A 179 -4.74 8.24 2.31
C ASP A 179 -6.01 9.10 2.37
N ALA A 180 -5.87 10.35 1.93
CA ALA A 180 -6.95 11.32 1.84
C ALA A 180 -8.13 10.81 0.99
N CYS A 181 -7.88 9.99 -0.03
CA CYS A 181 -8.94 9.43 -0.86
C CYS A 181 -9.81 8.44 -0.05
N HIS A 182 -9.20 7.58 0.75
CA HIS A 182 -9.92 6.67 1.64
C HIS A 182 -10.68 7.43 2.73
N VAL A 183 -10.05 8.44 3.34
CA VAL A 183 -10.71 9.32 4.33
C VAL A 183 -11.93 10.01 3.70
N LEU A 184 -11.79 10.61 2.52
CA LEU A 184 -12.88 11.30 1.84
C LEU A 184 -14.01 10.34 1.44
N LYS A 185 -13.68 9.14 0.96
CA LYS A 185 -14.68 8.09 0.70
C LYS A 185 -15.45 7.73 1.96
N ASN A 186 -14.78 7.60 3.11
CA ASN A 186 -15.43 7.29 4.39
C ASN A 186 -16.33 8.43 4.84
N VAL A 187 -15.87 9.69 4.77
CA VAL A 187 -16.67 10.88 5.08
C VAL A 187 -17.92 10.94 4.21
N ARG A 188 -17.77 10.71 2.90
CA ARG A 188 -18.91 10.64 1.97
C ARG A 188 -19.90 9.54 2.37
N SER A 189 -19.42 8.34 2.68
CA SER A 189 -20.29 7.22 3.09
C SER A 189 -21.03 7.54 4.38
N GLN A 190 -20.37 8.14 5.37
CA GLN A 190 -20.98 8.58 6.62
C GLN A 190 -22.04 9.65 6.38
N PHE A 191 -21.74 10.63 5.52
CA PHE A 191 -22.69 11.66 5.13
C PHE A 191 -23.95 11.10 4.46
N LEU A 192 -23.82 10.09 3.58
CA LEU A 192 -24.98 9.48 2.93
C LEU A 192 -25.84 8.62 3.87
N ALA A 193 -25.24 8.07 4.92
CA ALA A 193 -25.90 7.22 5.90
C ALA A 193 -26.51 7.99 7.08
N HIS A 194 -25.92 9.12 7.46
CA HIS A 194 -26.26 9.87 8.67
C HIS A 194 -26.29 11.37 8.42
N ASP A 195 -27.07 12.09 9.23
CA ASP A 195 -27.04 13.54 9.25
C ASP A 195 -25.81 14.03 10.02
N ILE A 196 -25.10 15.01 9.46
CA ILE A 196 -23.84 15.50 10.03
C ILE A 196 -24.08 16.79 10.83
N GLY A 197 -23.40 16.90 11.98
CA GLY A 197 -23.39 18.08 12.83
C GLY A 197 -24.03 17.87 14.20
N PRO A 198 -23.80 18.76 15.18
CA PRO A 198 -24.27 18.59 16.56
C PRO A 198 -25.80 18.48 16.69
N LYS A 199 -26.53 19.06 15.73
CA LYS A 199 -28.00 19.03 15.64
C LYS A 199 -28.50 18.37 14.35
N GLY A 200 -27.63 17.69 13.59
CA GLY A 200 -27.98 17.12 12.28
C GLY A 200 -28.28 18.17 11.21
N GLU A 201 -27.51 19.27 11.18
CA GLU A 201 -27.77 20.41 10.30
C GLU A 201 -27.43 20.13 8.83
N VAL A 202 -26.51 19.19 8.59
CA VAL A 202 -26.04 18.83 7.25
C VAL A 202 -26.70 17.54 6.82
N LEU A 203 -27.81 17.67 6.08
CA LEU A 203 -28.67 16.55 5.67
C LEU A 203 -28.29 16.03 4.29
N SER A 204 -28.10 14.71 4.15
CA SER A 204 -27.90 14.09 2.83
C SER A 204 -29.17 13.96 2.00
N CYS A 205 -30.34 14.23 2.60
CA CYS A 205 -31.63 14.13 1.92
C CYS A 205 -31.74 15.08 0.73
N TYR A 206 -31.11 16.26 0.78
CA TYR A 206 -31.11 17.23 -0.32
C TYR A 206 -30.38 16.70 -1.55
N ILE A 207 -29.28 15.96 -1.35
CA ILE A 207 -28.51 15.35 -2.44
C ILE A 207 -29.30 14.19 -3.07
N LYS A 208 -29.98 13.37 -2.25
CA LYS A 208 -30.85 12.30 -2.74
C LYS A 208 -32.02 12.86 -3.56
N LYS A 209 -32.68 13.91 -3.06
CA LYS A 209 -33.74 14.63 -3.79
C LYS A 209 -33.24 15.23 -5.10
N LEU A 210 -32.07 15.85 -5.09
CA LEU A 210 -31.46 16.40 -6.30
C LEU A 210 -31.20 15.28 -7.33
N TYR A 211 -30.64 14.14 -6.88
CA TYR A 211 -30.44 12.95 -7.72
C TYR A 211 -31.76 12.44 -8.33
N ASP A 212 -32.84 12.36 -7.55
CA ASP A 212 -34.13 11.94 -8.07
C ASP A 212 -34.74 12.94 -9.08
N LEU A 213 -34.53 14.24 -8.89
CA LEU A 213 -35.06 15.28 -9.78
C LEU A 213 -34.44 15.26 -11.18
N HIS A 214 -33.20 14.83 -11.31
CA HIS A 214 -32.46 14.90 -12.59
C HIS A 214 -31.95 13.55 -13.11
N LYS A 215 -32.26 12.42 -12.46
CA LYS A 215 -31.80 11.10 -12.91
C LYS A 215 -32.28 10.75 -14.31
N ASP A 216 -33.49 11.20 -14.67
CA ASP A 216 -34.16 10.93 -15.96
C ASP A 216 -33.95 12.04 -17.00
N LEU A 217 -33.25 13.12 -16.65
CA LEU A 217 -32.94 14.20 -17.60
C LEU A 217 -31.79 13.79 -18.53
N VAL A 218 -31.97 14.08 -19.82
CA VAL A 218 -30.94 13.88 -20.87
C VAL A 218 -29.70 14.73 -20.58
N VAL A 219 -29.89 15.95 -20.10
CA VAL A 219 -28.82 16.85 -19.65
C VAL A 219 -28.91 17.01 -18.15
N LYS A 220 -27.92 16.47 -17.43
CA LYS A 220 -27.85 16.57 -15.97
C LYS A 220 -27.09 17.84 -15.58
N PRO A 221 -27.71 18.78 -14.84
CA PRO A 221 -27.06 20.02 -14.40
C PRO A 221 -25.85 19.77 -13.49
N VAL A 222 -25.91 18.71 -12.68
CA VAL A 222 -24.83 18.25 -11.82
C VAL A 222 -24.37 16.88 -12.29
N ARG A 223 -23.08 16.77 -12.63
CA ARG A 223 -22.45 15.53 -13.08
C ARG A 223 -21.93 14.71 -11.88
N TYR A 224 -21.82 13.39 -12.06
CA TYR A 224 -21.21 12.47 -11.09
C TYR A 224 -21.91 12.34 -9.72
N LEU A 225 -23.20 12.70 -9.63
CA LEU A 225 -24.08 12.23 -8.55
C LEU A 225 -24.40 10.75 -8.82
N ARG A 226 -23.58 9.85 -8.32
CA ARG A 226 -23.76 8.41 -8.31
C ARG A 226 -23.30 7.84 -6.98
#